data_AF-A0A1T4Q2Z6-F1
#
_entry.id   AF-A0A1T4Q2Z6-F1
#
_cell.length_a   1.000
_cell.length_b   1.000
_cell.length_c   1.000
_cell.angle_alpha   90.00
_cell.angle_beta   90.00
_cell.angle_gamma   90.00
#
_symmetry.space_group_name_H-M   'P 1'
#
loop_
_entity.id
_entity.type
_entity.pdbx_description
1 polymer ?
#
loop_
_entity_poly.entity_id
_entity_poly.type
_entity_poly.pdbx_seq_one_letter_code
_entity_poly.pdbx_strand_id
1 'polypeptide(L)'
;MKSIFIFILLLLTISASAQKKKTYFSAWTFQQKNANIYGLSVGLWNFAENPKRTTSNGLRLSLIGEGILVAWMPASPIPANDSAFLESKKEPYSERINGLNISGTGTAGAYDINGISIGVVGHAVKRVNGISVSTLNFALQHNGIQLGIFVNESYKMRGIQLGAFNKSSRTKGIQIGFWNVNEKRKLPLINWNF
;
A
#
# COMPACT_ATOMS: atom_id res chain seq x y z
N MET A 1 17.09 -39.68 24.50
CA MET A 1 17.64 -38.49 25.21
C MET A 1 18.40 -37.54 24.28
N LYS A 2 19.37 -38.01 23.48
CA LYS A 2 20.12 -37.14 22.53
C LYS A 2 19.25 -36.36 21.54
N SER A 3 18.20 -36.98 20.98
CA SER A 3 17.30 -36.33 20.02
C SER A 3 16.45 -35.20 20.61
N ILE A 4 16.05 -35.32 21.88
CA ILE A 4 15.30 -34.28 22.60
C ILE A 4 16.18 -33.05 22.85
N PHE A 5 17.45 -33.28 23.21
CA PHE A 5 18.42 -32.21 23.42
C PHE A 5 18.69 -31.41 22.13
N ILE A 6 18.83 -32.09 20.99
CA ILE A 6 19.00 -31.46 19.68
C ILE A 6 17.76 -30.62 19.32
N PHE A 7 16.56 -31.14 19.58
CA PHE A 7 15.32 -30.41 19.30
C PHE A 7 15.16 -29.15 20.17
N ILE A 8 15.53 -29.21 21.44
CA ILE A 8 15.53 -28.07 22.36
C ILE A 8 16.57 -27.02 21.92
N LEU A 9 17.76 -27.46 21.50
CA LEU A 9 18.81 -26.57 20.97
C LEU A 9 18.36 -25.90 19.66
N LEU A 10 17.65 -26.62 18.81
CA LEU A 10 17.04 -26.09 17.58
C LEU A 10 15.97 -25.03 17.89
N LEU A 11 15.10 -25.26 18.88
CA LEU A 11 14.08 -24.28 19.31
C LEU A 11 14.69 -23.01 19.92
N LEU A 12 15.76 -23.16 20.71
CA LEU A 12 16.49 -22.03 21.31
C LEU A 12 17.19 -21.17 20.23
N THR A 13 17.76 -21.80 19.19
CA THR A 13 18.38 -21.09 18.07
C THR A 13 17.36 -20.41 17.15
N ILE A 14 16.18 -20.99 16.95
CA ILE A 14 15.06 -20.36 16.21
C ILE A 14 14.62 -19.06 16.90
N SER A 15 14.57 -19.05 18.23
CA SER A 15 14.19 -17.88 19.04
C SER A 15 15.22 -16.75 18.94
N ALA A 16 16.51 -17.08 18.82
CA ALA A 16 17.61 -16.11 18.72
C ALA A 16 17.69 -15.42 17.35
N SER A 17 17.10 -16.00 16.30
CA SER A 17 17.07 -15.43 14.94
C SER A 17 15.86 -14.50 14.68
N ALA A 18 14.98 -14.29 15.66
CA ALA A 18 13.86 -13.37 15.52
C ALA A 18 14.35 -11.90 15.64
N GLN A 19 14.33 -11.14 14.53
CA GLN A 19 14.65 -9.71 14.54
C GLN A 19 13.76 -8.98 15.56
N LYS A 20 14.36 -8.44 16.63
CA LYS A 20 13.65 -7.65 17.64
C LYS A 20 13.01 -6.40 17.01
N LYS A 21 11.70 -6.29 17.12
CA LYS A 21 10.93 -5.13 16.67
C LYS A 21 10.69 -4.18 17.85
N LYS A 22 11.13 -2.93 17.74
CA LYS A 22 10.89 -1.90 18.77
C LYS A 22 9.39 -1.58 18.84
N THR A 23 8.86 -1.32 20.02
CA THR A 23 7.45 -0.95 20.18
C THR A 23 7.35 0.39 20.89
N TYR A 24 6.57 1.30 20.31
CA TYR A 24 6.32 2.64 20.83
C TYR A 24 4.81 2.81 21.04
N PHE A 25 4.46 3.43 22.16
CA PHE A 25 3.07 3.72 22.52
C PHE A 25 2.80 5.22 22.64
N SER A 26 1.54 5.53 22.36
CA SER A 26 0.88 6.81 22.18
C SER A 26 1.32 7.61 20.97
N ALA A 27 2.61 7.89 20.79
CA ALA A 27 3.08 8.59 19.61
C ALA A 27 4.55 8.29 19.26
N TRP A 28 4.88 8.23 17.97
CA TRP A 28 6.28 8.18 17.51
C TRP A 28 6.44 8.55 16.03
N THR A 29 7.68 8.58 15.53
CA THR A 29 7.91 8.74 14.08
C THR A 29 7.91 7.42 13.32
N PHE A 30 7.25 7.37 12.15
CA PHE A 30 7.26 6.16 11.29
C PHE A 30 8.60 5.94 10.54
N GLN A 31 9.56 6.86 10.65
CA GLN A 31 10.88 6.76 10.02
C GLN A 31 11.84 5.75 10.67
N GLN A 32 11.35 4.88 11.56
CA GLN A 32 12.14 3.86 12.27
C GLN A 32 12.38 2.60 11.42
N LYS A 33 13.41 1.81 11.76
CA LYS A 33 13.58 0.44 11.25
C LYS A 33 13.03 -0.55 12.29
N ASN A 34 12.29 -1.55 11.83
CA ASN A 34 11.68 -2.62 12.63
C ASN A 34 10.95 -2.06 13.85
N ALA A 35 9.91 -1.25 13.64
CA ALA A 35 9.14 -0.64 14.74
C ALA A 35 7.64 -0.90 14.63
N ASN A 36 6.98 -1.08 15.77
CA ASN A 36 5.54 -0.97 15.94
C ASN A 36 5.24 0.35 16.65
N ILE A 37 4.30 1.11 16.12
CA ILE A 37 3.82 2.36 16.72
C ILE A 37 2.32 2.19 16.92
N TYR A 38 1.85 2.43 18.14
CA TYR A 38 0.43 2.39 18.47
C TYR A 38 -0.02 3.78 18.92
N GLY A 39 -1.07 4.31 18.28
CA GLY A 39 -1.55 5.67 18.49
C GLY A 39 -1.24 6.55 17.29
N LEU A 40 -0.46 7.61 17.50
CA LEU A 40 -0.11 8.59 16.48
C LEU A 40 1.27 8.31 15.88
N SER A 41 1.37 8.14 14.56
CA SER A 41 2.65 8.11 13.86
C SER A 41 2.84 9.32 12.94
N VAL A 42 3.97 10.01 13.06
CA VAL A 42 4.24 11.26 12.31
C VAL A 42 5.57 11.22 11.55
N GLY A 43 5.64 11.92 10.43
CA GLY A 43 6.87 12.02 9.64
C GLY A 43 6.64 12.71 8.31
N LEU A 44 7.70 12.87 7.52
CA LEU A 44 7.62 13.52 6.21
C LEU A 44 7.65 12.45 5.11
N TRP A 45 8.87 12.06 4.72
CA TRP A 45 9.13 11.08 3.69
C TRP A 45 9.86 9.85 4.21
N ASN A 46 9.64 8.72 3.57
CA ASN A 46 10.24 7.44 3.90
C ASN A 46 11.03 6.82 2.72
N PHE A 47 11.90 7.62 2.08
CA PHE A 47 12.75 7.22 0.94
C PHE A 47 13.96 6.34 1.31
N ALA A 48 13.82 5.40 2.25
CA ALA A 48 14.95 4.55 2.59
C ALA A 48 15.15 3.42 1.55
N GLU A 49 16.41 3.23 1.13
CA GLU A 49 16.86 2.16 0.22
C GLU A 49 16.62 0.74 0.76
N ASN A 50 16.19 0.61 2.02
CA ASN A 50 15.92 -0.68 2.67
C ASN A 50 14.52 -0.70 3.27
N PRO A 51 13.80 -1.84 3.18
CA PRO A 51 12.48 -1.98 3.76
C PRO A 51 12.57 -1.81 5.28
N LYS A 52 12.00 -0.71 5.77
CA LYS A 52 12.04 -0.39 7.20
C LYS A 52 11.20 -1.34 8.05
N ARG A 53 10.18 -1.99 7.48
CA ARG A 53 9.25 -2.91 8.16
C ARG A 53 8.57 -2.26 9.37
N THR A 54 8.24 -0.98 9.27
CA THR A 54 7.52 -0.25 10.32
C THR A 54 6.03 -0.58 10.24
N THR A 55 5.37 -0.61 11.39
CA THR A 55 3.92 -0.77 11.48
C THR A 55 3.33 0.36 12.29
N SER A 56 2.50 1.17 11.64
CA SER A 56 1.75 2.26 12.22
C SER A 56 0.33 1.75 12.50
N ASN A 57 -0.08 1.68 13.76
CA ASN A 57 -1.43 1.27 14.17
C ASN A 57 -2.14 2.46 14.82
N GLY A 58 -3.21 2.96 14.18
CA GLY A 58 -3.96 4.13 14.63
C GLY A 58 -3.98 5.23 13.57
N LEU A 59 -3.48 6.41 13.91
CA LEU A 59 -3.45 7.58 13.04
C LEU A 59 -2.03 7.81 12.52
N ARG A 60 -1.83 7.78 11.20
CA ARG A 60 -0.56 8.11 10.55
C ARG A 60 -0.70 9.46 9.83
N LEU A 61 0.13 10.43 10.20
CA LEU A 61 0.14 11.79 9.63
C LEU A 61 1.46 12.08 8.91
N SER A 62 1.37 12.59 7.68
CA SER A 62 2.50 13.22 7.01
C SER A 62 2.12 14.58 6.45
N LEU A 63 2.89 15.62 6.79
CA LEU A 63 2.64 16.99 6.35
C LEU A 63 2.85 17.12 4.84
N ILE A 64 4.04 16.72 4.36
CA ILE A 64 4.36 16.58 2.95
C ILE A 64 4.67 15.11 2.74
N GLY A 65 3.72 14.41 2.13
CA GLY A 65 3.84 12.99 1.83
C GLY A 65 4.65 12.71 0.57
N GLU A 66 5.00 11.45 0.38
CA GLU A 66 5.74 10.98 -0.79
C GLU A 66 4.88 11.07 -2.08
N GLY A 67 3.57 11.21 -1.92
CA GLY A 67 2.59 11.31 -3.01
C GLY A 67 2.79 12.49 -3.96
N ILE A 68 3.56 13.51 -3.56
CA ILE A 68 3.89 14.63 -4.44
C ILE A 68 4.63 14.17 -5.71
N LEU A 69 5.43 13.11 -5.60
CA LEU A 69 6.20 12.56 -6.71
C LEU A 69 5.33 11.83 -7.74
N VAL A 70 4.10 11.43 -7.36
CA VAL A 70 3.18 10.71 -8.26
C VAL A 70 2.78 11.57 -9.46
N ALA A 71 2.64 12.88 -9.28
CA ALA A 71 2.32 13.80 -10.37
C ALA A 71 3.47 13.97 -11.38
N TRP A 72 4.68 13.56 -11.02
CA TRP A 72 5.91 13.71 -11.81
C TRP A 72 6.39 12.38 -12.41
N MET A 73 5.65 11.30 -12.20
CA MET A 73 5.99 9.99 -12.76
C MET A 73 5.84 10.04 -14.29
N PRO A 74 6.90 9.76 -15.07
CA PRO A 74 6.84 9.83 -16.53
C PRO A 74 6.00 8.70 -17.14
N ALA A 75 5.74 7.65 -16.38
CA ALA A 75 4.97 6.48 -16.78
C ALA A 75 4.20 5.91 -15.59
N SER A 76 3.18 5.09 -15.88
CA SER A 76 2.42 4.40 -14.84
C SER A 76 3.31 3.50 -13.99
N PRO A 77 3.22 3.55 -12.65
CA PRO A 77 3.94 2.65 -11.76
C PRO A 77 3.34 1.23 -11.71
N ILE A 78 2.26 0.98 -12.45
CA ILE A 78 1.55 -0.29 -12.45
C ILE A 78 2.13 -1.22 -13.53
N PRO A 79 2.55 -2.45 -13.18
CA PRO A 79 3.14 -3.39 -14.14
C PRO A 79 2.20 -3.72 -15.31
N ALA A 80 2.78 -3.85 -16.51
CA ALA A 80 2.02 -4.13 -17.73
C ALA A 80 1.66 -5.62 -17.90
N ASN A 81 2.37 -6.54 -17.25
CA ASN A 81 2.20 -7.99 -17.41
C ASN A 81 2.31 -8.75 -16.08
N ASP A 82 1.90 -10.02 -16.12
CA ASP A 82 1.83 -10.91 -14.95
C ASP A 82 3.19 -11.18 -14.32
N SER A 83 4.24 -11.37 -15.13
CA SER A 83 5.59 -11.64 -14.64
C SER A 83 6.12 -10.47 -13.80
N ALA A 84 6.02 -9.25 -14.33
CA ALA A 84 6.42 -8.03 -13.64
C ALA A 84 5.56 -7.78 -12.39
N PHE A 85 4.25 -8.08 -12.45
CA PHE A 85 3.38 -8.03 -11.27
C PHE A 85 3.85 -8.99 -10.17
N LEU A 86 4.18 -10.23 -10.52
CA LEU A 86 4.66 -11.23 -9.56
C LEU A 86 6.01 -10.82 -8.96
N GLU A 87 6.87 -10.15 -9.72
CA GLU A 87 8.13 -9.59 -9.25
C GLU A 87 7.91 -8.43 -8.26
N SER A 88 7.12 -7.41 -8.63
CA SER A 88 6.78 -6.29 -7.74
C SER A 88 6.09 -6.77 -6.45
N LYS A 89 5.36 -7.89 -6.51
CA LYS A 89 4.72 -8.49 -5.33
C LYS A 89 5.72 -9.14 -4.37
N LYS A 90 6.87 -9.63 -4.83
CA LYS A 90 7.90 -10.29 -3.98
C LYS A 90 8.65 -9.30 -3.09
N GLU A 91 8.85 -8.09 -3.59
CA GLU A 91 9.52 -7.03 -2.85
C GLU A 91 8.78 -6.74 -1.51
N PRO A 92 9.51 -6.66 -0.38
CA PRO A 92 8.92 -6.50 0.94
C PRO A 92 8.28 -5.12 1.14
N TYR A 93 7.34 -5.05 2.10
CA TYR A 93 6.75 -3.77 2.49
C TYR A 93 7.72 -2.96 3.38
N SER A 94 7.87 -1.68 3.06
CA SER A 94 8.62 -0.72 3.88
C SER A 94 7.81 -0.31 5.11
N GLU A 95 6.49 -0.17 4.96
CA GLU A 95 5.58 0.22 6.04
C GLU A 95 4.24 -0.50 5.89
N ARG A 96 3.67 -0.90 7.02
CA ARG A 96 2.27 -1.31 7.15
C ARG A 96 1.52 -0.26 7.95
N ILE A 97 0.39 0.21 7.43
CA ILE A 97 -0.45 1.19 8.08
C ILE A 97 -1.81 0.55 8.36
N ASN A 98 -2.17 0.43 9.63
CA ASN A 98 -3.45 -0.11 10.08
C ASN A 98 -4.24 1.02 10.73
N GLY A 99 -5.32 1.47 10.10
CA GLY A 99 -6.14 2.58 10.59
C GLY A 99 -6.28 3.72 9.57
N LEU A 100 -6.08 4.96 10.02
CA LEU A 100 -6.27 6.17 9.22
C LEU A 100 -4.91 6.77 8.83
N ASN A 101 -4.66 6.87 7.53
CA ASN A 101 -3.50 7.57 6.95
C ASN A 101 -3.95 8.91 6.35
N ILE A 102 -3.44 10.01 6.87
CA ILE A 102 -3.61 11.34 6.30
C ILE A 102 -2.24 11.84 5.87
N SER A 103 -2.08 12.07 4.57
CA SER A 103 -0.81 12.48 3.98
C SER A 103 -1.07 13.68 3.10
N GLY A 104 -0.51 14.85 3.41
CA GLY A 104 -0.87 16.12 2.77
C GLY A 104 -0.87 16.04 1.24
N THR A 105 0.20 15.51 0.65
CA THR A 105 0.31 15.29 -0.81
C THR A 105 -0.01 13.85 -1.23
N GLY A 106 -0.34 12.95 -0.30
CA GLY A 106 -0.54 11.52 -0.57
C GLY A 106 0.69 10.68 -0.25
N THR A 107 0.64 9.41 -0.64
CA THR A 107 1.48 8.35 -0.08
C THR A 107 2.00 7.48 -1.21
N ALA A 108 3.33 7.38 -1.33
CA ALA A 108 3.97 6.60 -2.37
C ALA A 108 5.07 5.71 -1.76
N GLY A 109 5.15 4.46 -2.23
CA GLY A 109 6.14 3.49 -1.78
C GLY A 109 5.59 2.07 -1.63
N ALA A 110 6.46 1.16 -1.19
CA ALA A 110 6.12 -0.24 -0.93
C ALA A 110 5.30 -0.38 0.37
N TYR A 111 4.08 0.15 0.40
CA TYR A 111 3.24 0.18 1.59
C TYR A 111 2.03 -0.75 1.51
N ASP A 112 1.66 -1.26 2.68
CA ASP A 112 0.49 -2.10 2.92
C ASP A 112 -0.49 -1.36 3.84
N ILE A 113 -1.59 -0.87 3.28
CA ILE A 113 -2.57 -0.06 4.00
C ILE A 113 -3.81 -0.92 4.29
N ASN A 114 -4.16 -1.09 5.56
CA ASN A 114 -5.38 -1.70 6.02
C ASN A 114 -6.23 -0.63 6.72
N GLY A 115 -7.17 -0.02 6.01
CA GLY A 115 -7.99 1.09 6.52
C GLY A 115 -8.23 2.18 5.48
N ILE A 116 -8.17 3.45 5.91
CA ILE A 116 -8.50 4.62 5.10
C ILE A 116 -7.21 5.41 4.83
N SER A 117 -6.96 5.74 3.56
CA SER A 117 -5.83 6.58 3.14
C SER A 117 -6.34 7.79 2.38
N ILE A 118 -5.90 8.98 2.78
CA ILE A 118 -6.29 10.25 2.17
C ILE A 118 -5.02 11.05 1.83
N GLY A 119 -4.97 11.60 0.63
CA GLY A 119 -4.00 12.63 0.29
C GLY A 119 -4.30 13.38 -0.99
N VAL A 120 -3.79 14.61 -1.10
CA VAL A 120 -4.25 15.54 -2.14
C VAL A 120 -3.73 15.18 -3.53
N VAL A 121 -2.42 14.93 -3.69
CA VAL A 121 -1.81 14.75 -5.03
C VAL A 121 -1.96 13.32 -5.50
N GLY A 122 -1.33 12.35 -4.81
CA GLY A 122 -1.44 10.98 -5.29
C GLY A 122 -1.02 9.87 -4.35
N HIS A 123 -1.61 8.70 -4.59
CA HIS A 123 -1.20 7.44 -4.00
C HIS A 123 -0.48 6.59 -5.05
N ALA A 124 0.65 5.99 -4.67
CA ALA A 124 1.34 4.97 -5.46
C ALA A 124 1.83 3.87 -4.52
N VAL A 125 0.95 2.91 -4.22
CA VAL A 125 1.13 1.95 -3.12
C VAL A 125 1.04 0.51 -3.59
N LYS A 126 1.55 -0.43 -2.78
CA LYS A 126 1.48 -1.85 -3.13
C LYS A 126 0.13 -2.46 -2.84
N ARG A 127 -0.38 -2.26 -1.63
CA ARG A 127 -1.63 -2.88 -1.24
C ARG A 127 -2.49 -1.93 -0.44
N VAL A 128 -3.77 -1.88 -0.79
CA VAL A 128 -4.81 -1.25 0.01
C VAL A 128 -5.90 -2.28 0.28
N ASN A 129 -6.24 -2.47 1.54
CA ASN A 129 -7.43 -3.17 2.01
C ASN A 129 -8.30 -2.14 2.74
N GLY A 130 -9.24 -1.52 2.04
CA GLY A 130 -10.08 -0.44 2.57
C GLY A 130 -10.34 0.67 1.56
N ILE A 131 -10.22 1.93 1.99
CA ILE A 131 -10.58 3.11 1.19
C ILE A 131 -9.32 3.92 0.90
N SER A 132 -9.12 4.30 -0.37
CA SER A 132 -8.03 5.19 -0.79
C SER A 132 -8.62 6.39 -1.53
N VAL A 133 -8.29 7.61 -1.09
CA VAL A 133 -8.79 8.87 -1.66
C VAL A 133 -7.62 9.76 -2.06
N SER A 134 -7.49 10.03 -3.36
CA SER A 134 -6.51 10.98 -3.88
C SER A 134 -6.89 11.53 -5.25
N THR A 135 -6.11 12.47 -5.79
CA THR A 135 -6.32 12.95 -7.16
C THR A 135 -5.87 11.91 -8.19
N LEU A 136 -4.69 11.34 -7.99
CA LEU A 136 -4.14 10.21 -8.75
C LEU A 136 -3.98 9.01 -7.82
N ASN A 137 -4.51 7.84 -8.17
CA ASN A 137 -4.56 6.69 -7.26
C ASN A 137 -4.06 5.43 -7.96
N PHE A 138 -2.82 5.04 -7.65
CA PHE A 138 -2.15 3.86 -8.18
C PHE A 138 -1.97 2.82 -7.08
N ALA A 139 -2.46 1.61 -7.29
CA ALA A 139 -2.28 0.51 -6.34
C ALA A 139 -1.95 -0.81 -7.05
N LEU A 140 -0.87 -1.49 -6.68
CA LEU A 140 -0.58 -2.81 -7.26
C LEU A 140 -1.73 -3.80 -6.97
N GLN A 141 -2.28 -3.76 -5.75
CA GLN A 141 -3.46 -4.50 -5.34
C GLN A 141 -4.39 -3.60 -4.51
N HIS A 142 -5.65 -3.49 -4.91
CA HIS A 142 -6.64 -2.72 -4.19
C HIS A 142 -7.87 -3.57 -3.89
N ASN A 143 -8.20 -3.73 -2.61
CA ASN A 143 -9.36 -4.46 -2.13
C ASN A 143 -10.24 -3.49 -1.33
N GLY A 144 -11.31 -2.98 -1.93
CA GLY A 144 -12.21 -2.00 -1.32
C GLY A 144 -12.60 -0.87 -2.28
N ILE A 145 -12.59 0.37 -1.80
CA ILE A 145 -13.04 1.55 -2.58
C ILE A 145 -11.83 2.41 -2.94
N GLN A 146 -11.57 2.54 -4.23
CA GLN A 146 -10.52 3.40 -4.77
C GLN A 146 -11.15 4.65 -5.37
N LEU A 147 -10.97 5.78 -4.69
CA LEU A 147 -11.46 7.09 -5.10
C LEU A 147 -10.26 7.90 -5.62
N GLY A 148 -10.28 8.17 -6.91
CA GLY A 148 -9.20 8.85 -7.64
C GLY A 148 -9.84 9.90 -8.51
N ILE A 149 -9.73 11.18 -8.19
CA ILE A 149 -10.51 12.23 -8.89
C ILE A 149 -10.27 12.15 -10.41
N PHE A 150 -9.01 12.12 -10.83
CA PHE A 150 -8.66 11.99 -12.25
C PHE A 150 -8.37 10.54 -12.64
N VAL A 151 -7.50 9.85 -11.92
CA VAL A 151 -7.02 8.52 -12.33
C VAL A 151 -7.10 7.55 -11.17
N ASN A 152 -7.72 6.40 -11.40
CA ASN A 152 -7.51 5.18 -10.63
C ASN A 152 -6.86 4.13 -11.53
N GLU A 153 -5.71 3.61 -11.13
CA GLU A 153 -5.11 2.47 -11.79
C GLU A 153 -4.74 1.41 -10.75
N SER A 154 -5.12 0.17 -11.03
CA SER A 154 -4.73 -0.95 -10.20
C SER A 154 -4.38 -2.18 -11.03
N TYR A 155 -3.31 -2.90 -10.72
CA TYR A 155 -3.09 -4.17 -11.43
C TYR A 155 -4.19 -5.17 -11.05
N LYS A 156 -4.44 -5.36 -9.75
CA LYS A 156 -5.51 -6.20 -9.23
C LYS A 156 -6.51 -5.36 -8.43
N MET A 157 -7.70 -5.16 -8.97
CA MET A 157 -8.80 -4.46 -8.31
C MET A 157 -9.87 -5.45 -7.85
N ARG A 158 -10.22 -5.40 -6.57
CA ARG A 158 -11.39 -6.09 -5.99
C ARG A 158 -12.25 -5.08 -5.25
N GLY A 159 -13.40 -4.69 -5.79
CA GLY A 159 -14.27 -3.69 -5.18
C GLY A 159 -14.72 -2.62 -6.16
N ILE A 160 -14.57 -1.34 -5.81
CA ILE A 160 -15.10 -0.22 -6.61
C ILE A 160 -13.99 0.79 -6.94
N GLN A 161 -13.88 1.16 -8.20
CA GLN A 161 -13.11 2.34 -8.64
C GLN A 161 -14.08 3.47 -9.00
N LEU A 162 -13.90 4.66 -8.42
CA LEU A 162 -14.61 5.87 -8.82
C LEU A 162 -13.62 6.99 -9.14
N GLY A 163 -13.71 7.51 -10.36
CA GLY A 163 -12.78 8.51 -10.89
C GLY A 163 -13.03 8.82 -12.36
N ALA A 164 -12.45 9.89 -12.91
CA ALA A 164 -12.64 10.21 -14.32
C ALA A 164 -12.13 9.08 -15.25
N PHE A 165 -10.95 8.55 -14.95
CA PHE A 165 -10.33 7.45 -15.68
C PHE A 165 -10.02 6.30 -14.73
N ASN A 166 -10.60 5.13 -15.00
CA ASN A 166 -10.35 3.93 -14.22
C ASN A 166 -9.70 2.87 -15.10
N LYS A 167 -8.63 2.24 -14.61
CA LYS A 167 -7.96 1.15 -15.30
C LYS A 167 -7.61 0.05 -14.31
N SER A 168 -7.85 -1.20 -14.69
CA SER A 168 -7.24 -2.31 -14.00
C SER A 168 -6.95 -3.51 -14.90
N SER A 169 -5.89 -4.26 -14.58
CA SER A 169 -5.45 -5.41 -15.38
C SER A 169 -6.14 -6.71 -14.97
N ARG A 170 -6.70 -6.76 -13.77
CA ARG A 170 -7.51 -7.87 -13.24
C ARG A 170 -8.57 -7.29 -12.33
N THR A 171 -9.81 -7.21 -12.81
CA THR A 171 -10.93 -6.63 -12.08
C THR A 171 -11.86 -7.70 -11.54
N LYS A 172 -12.21 -7.59 -10.26
CA LYS A 172 -13.37 -8.24 -9.65
C LYS A 172 -14.18 -7.18 -8.90
N GLY A 173 -15.03 -6.46 -9.63
CA GLY A 173 -15.67 -5.26 -9.12
C GLY A 173 -16.30 -4.39 -10.20
N ILE A 174 -16.57 -3.14 -9.82
CA ILE A 174 -17.21 -2.12 -10.64
C ILE A 174 -16.26 -0.92 -10.78
N GLN A 175 -16.25 -0.30 -11.95
CA GLN A 175 -15.52 0.93 -12.26
C GLN A 175 -16.53 1.96 -12.75
N ILE A 176 -16.51 3.17 -12.17
CA ILE A 176 -17.44 4.25 -12.51
C ILE A 176 -16.62 5.50 -12.83
N GLY A 177 -16.78 6.02 -14.04
CA GLY A 177 -15.94 7.10 -14.57
C GLY A 177 -16.21 7.42 -16.02
N PHE A 178 -15.66 8.53 -16.52
CA PHE A 178 -15.78 8.90 -17.94
C PHE A 178 -15.21 7.83 -18.86
N TRP A 179 -14.12 7.17 -18.46
CA TRP A 179 -13.56 6.05 -19.20
C TRP A 179 -13.02 4.95 -18.27
N ASN A 180 -13.44 3.71 -18.53
CA ASN A 180 -13.15 2.57 -17.66
C ASN A 180 -12.57 1.41 -18.47
N VAL A 181 -11.37 0.96 -18.11
CA VAL A 181 -10.66 -0.13 -18.77
C VAL A 181 -10.46 -1.28 -17.78
N ASN A 182 -10.86 -2.48 -18.17
CA ASN A 182 -10.50 -3.72 -17.50
C ASN A 182 -9.88 -4.72 -18.48
N GLU A 183 -9.59 -5.94 -18.02
CA GLU A 183 -8.98 -6.99 -18.83
C GLU A 183 -9.85 -7.51 -19.98
N LYS A 184 -11.16 -7.25 -19.96
CA LYS A 184 -12.10 -7.72 -20.98
C LYS A 184 -12.52 -6.63 -21.96
N ARG A 185 -12.68 -5.38 -21.50
CA ARG A 185 -13.36 -4.31 -22.25
C ARG A 185 -13.01 -2.90 -21.77
N LYS A 186 -13.27 -1.94 -22.66
CA LYS A 186 -13.15 -0.50 -22.42
C LYS A 186 -14.55 0.12 -22.60
N LEU A 187 -15.09 0.74 -21.55
CA LEU A 187 -16.45 1.29 -21.56
C LEU A 187 -16.48 2.68 -20.91
N PRO A 188 -17.28 3.63 -21.43
CA PRO A 188 -17.57 4.88 -20.74
C PRO A 188 -18.56 4.66 -19.61
N LEU A 189 -18.61 5.61 -18.67
CA LEU A 189 -19.54 5.71 -17.52
C LEU A 189 -19.42 4.57 -16.49
N ILE A 190 -19.66 3.32 -16.88
CA ILE A 190 -19.65 2.14 -15.99
C ILE A 190 -18.98 0.94 -16.69
N ASN A 191 -18.12 0.21 -15.97
CA ASN A 191 -17.57 -1.08 -16.38
C ASN A 191 -17.53 -2.04 -15.17
N TRP A 192 -17.53 -3.35 -15.40
CA TRP A 192 -17.53 -4.36 -14.34
C TRP A 192 -16.92 -5.68 -14.79
N ASN A 193 -16.50 -6.51 -13.84
CA ASN A 193 -16.15 -7.92 -14.03
C ASN A 193 -16.25 -8.65 -12.68
N PHE A 194 -16.70 -9.91 -12.63
CA PHE A 194 -16.96 -10.64 -11.38
C PHE A 194 -16.29 -12.02 -11.34
#